data_AF-A0A257ETZ8-F1
#
_entry.id   AF-A0A257ETZ8-F1
#
_cell.length_a   1.000
_cell.length_b   1.000
_cell.length_c   1.000
_cell.angle_alpha   90.00
_cell.angle_beta   90.00
_cell.angle_gamma   90.00
#
_symmetry.space_group_name_H-M   'P 1'
#
loop_
_entity.id
_entity.type
_entity.pdbx_description
1 polymer ?
#
loop_
_entity_poly.entity_id
_entity_poly.type
_entity_poly.pdbx_seq_one_letter_code
_entity_poly.pdbx_strand_id
1 'polypeptide(L)' 'MLRALGAVRAGDLFLSRVARAPAALAREMQDSLSDRAARRLCERLVELGALRELTGRDTFRLYGV' A
#
# COMPACT_ATOMS: atom_id res chain seq x y z
N MET A 1 -7.98 24.25 14.81
CA MET A 1 -7.43 23.54 13.63
C MET A 1 -6.21 22.64 13.92
N LEU A 2 -5.90 22.25 15.17
CA LEU A 2 -4.77 21.33 15.44
C LEU A 2 -5.12 19.82 15.42
N ARG A 3 -6.40 19.44 15.57
CA ARG A 3 -6.79 18.02 15.65
C ARG A 3 -6.65 17.28 14.32
N ALA A 4 -6.85 17.97 13.19
CA ALA A 4 -6.78 17.38 11.86
C ALA A 4 -5.33 17.02 11.45
N LEU A 5 -4.36 17.90 11.72
CA LEU A 5 -2.94 17.65 11.38
C LEU A 5 -2.33 16.51 12.22
N GLY A 6 -2.69 16.42 13.50
CA GLY A 6 -2.28 15.31 14.36
C GLY A 6 -2.85 13.97 13.89
N ALA A 7 -4.12 13.94 13.48
CA ALA A 7 -4.77 12.75 12.94
C ALA A 7 -4.15 12.30 11.61
N VAL A 8 -3.81 13.23 10.72
CA VAL A 8 -3.12 12.91 9.45
C VAL A 8 -1.73 12.32 9.71
N ARG A 9 -0.92 12.93 10.58
CA ARG A 9 0.41 12.39 10.93
C ARG A 9 0.34 11.03 11.63
N ALA A 10 -0.64 10.83 12.51
CA ALA A 10 -0.88 9.54 13.14
C ALA A 10 -1.32 8.49 12.10
N GLY A 11 -2.16 8.90 11.14
CA GLY A 11 -2.52 8.10 9.98
C GLY A 11 -1.29 7.69 9.17
N ASP A 12 -0.44 8.62 8.76
CA ASP A 12 0.78 8.33 7.99
C ASP A 12 1.73 7.37 8.74
N LEU A 13 1.91 7.56 10.05
CA LEU A 13 2.70 6.66 10.89
C LEU A 13 2.07 5.26 11.02
N PHE A 14 0.75 5.18 11.08
CA PHE A 14 0.04 3.91 11.13
C PHE A 14 0.11 3.19 9.78
N LEU A 15 -0.13 3.92 8.69
CA LEU A 15 -0.08 3.43 7.31
C LEU A 15 1.31 2.98 6.94
N SER A 16 2.37 3.69 7.30
CA SER A 16 3.76 3.24 7.07
C SER A 16 4.09 1.90 7.74
N ARG A 17 3.37 1.53 8.81
CA ARG A 17 3.48 0.24 9.49
C ARG A 17 2.70 -0.88 8.82
N VAL A 18 1.63 -0.55 8.10
CA VAL A 18 0.75 -1.49 7.38
C VAL A 18 1.08 -1.53 5.87
N ALA A 19 1.88 -0.56 5.39
CA ALA A 19 2.28 -0.40 4.01
C ALA A 19 3.17 -1.55 3.56
N ARG A 20 2.76 -2.24 2.50
CA ARG A 20 3.53 -3.34 1.92
C ARG A 20 3.78 -3.09 0.44
N ALA A 21 4.98 -3.47 0.00
CA ALA A 21 5.31 -3.53 -1.41
C ALA A 21 4.64 -4.75 -2.05
N PRO A 22 4.25 -4.70 -3.34
CA PRO A 22 3.69 -5.85 -4.05
C PRO A 22 4.58 -7.09 -3.98
N ALA A 23 5.91 -6.92 -4.04
CA ALA A 23 6.86 -8.03 -3.92
C ALA A 23 6.82 -8.70 -2.54
N ALA A 24 6.52 -7.96 -1.47
CA ALA A 24 6.33 -8.55 -0.14
C ALA A 24 5.06 -9.41 -0.11
N LEU A 25 3.99 -8.96 -0.78
CA LEU A 25 2.73 -9.69 -0.91
C LEU A 25 2.90 -10.95 -1.79
N ALA A 26 3.67 -10.86 -2.89
CA ALA A 26 4.05 -12.01 -3.70
C ALA A 26 4.87 -13.04 -2.90
N ARG A 27 5.78 -12.59 -2.03
CA ARG A 27 6.56 -13.49 -1.15
C ARG A 27 5.73 -14.19 -0.09
N GLU A 28 4.78 -13.49 0.53
CA GLU A 28 3.84 -14.11 1.49
C GLU A 28 2.88 -15.09 0.81
N MET A 29 2.54 -14.85 -0.46
CA MET A 29 1.64 -15.68 -1.26
C MET A 29 2.37 -16.48 -2.35
N GLN A 30 3.62 -16.92 -2.09
CA GLN A 30 4.52 -17.45 -3.13
C GLN A 30 3.95 -18.62 -3.95
N ASP A 31 3.09 -19.44 -3.36
CA ASP A 31 2.45 -20.57 -4.04
C ASP A 31 1.21 -20.18 -4.85
N SER A 32 0.74 -18.94 -4.73
CA SER A 32 -0.51 -18.44 -5.32
C SER A 32 -0.35 -17.20 -6.20
N LEU A 33 0.72 -16.41 -6.02
CA LEU A 33 0.87 -15.12 -6.66
C LEU A 33 2.31 -14.84 -7.15
N SER A 34 2.46 -14.68 -8.47
CA SER A 34 3.65 -14.09 -9.08
C SER A 34 3.74 -12.59 -8.76
N ASP A 35 4.96 -12.03 -8.74
CA ASP A 35 5.24 -10.59 -8.61
C ASP A 35 4.37 -9.70 -9.53
N ARG A 36 4.09 -10.17 -10.75
CA ARG A 36 3.23 -9.45 -11.71
C ARG A 36 1.76 -9.49 -11.31
N ALA A 37 1.30 -10.60 -10.76
CA ALA A 37 -0.07 -10.74 -10.25
C ALA A 37 -0.26 -9.89 -8.99
N ALA A 38 0.76 -9.80 -8.13
CA ALA A 38 0.72 -8.97 -6.92
C ALA A 38 0.61 -7.49 -7.26
N ARG A 39 1.38 -7.01 -8.25
CA ARG A 39 1.26 -5.63 -8.75
C ARG A 39 -0.15 -5.33 -9.26
N ARG A 40 -0.70 -6.17 -10.14
CA ARG A 40 -2.07 -5.98 -10.68
C ARG A 40 -3.14 -6.00 -9.60
N LEU A 41 -2.99 -6.86 -8.59
CA LEU A 41 -3.91 -6.91 -7.45
C LEU A 41 -3.86 -5.61 -6.65
N CYS A 42 -2.66 -5.12 -6.32
CA CYS A 42 -2.48 -3.85 -5.62
C CYS A 42 -3.06 -2.66 -6.40
N GLU A 43 -2.81 -2.58 -7.71
CA GLU A 43 -3.40 -1.55 -8.59
C GLU A 43 -4.93 -1.61 -8.55
N ARG A 44 -5.51 -2.81 -8.68
CA ARG A 44 -6.97 -2.99 -8.64
C ARG A 44 -7.56 -2.61 -7.29
N LEU A 45 -6.89 -2.92 -6.20
CA LEU A 45 -7.32 -2.53 -4.86
C LEU A 45 -7.25 -1.01 -4.65
N VAL A 46 -6.31 -0.32 -5.30
CA VAL A 46 -6.30 1.15 -5.31
C VAL A 46 -7.47 1.73 -6.10
N GLU A 47 -7.77 1.19 -7.29
CA GLU A 47 -8.93 1.63 -8.08
C GLU A 47 -10.25 1.44 -7.32
N LEU A 48 -10.36 0.37 -6.52
CA LEU A 48 -11.52 0.08 -5.69
C LEU A 48 -11.56 0.90 -4.39
N GLY A 49 -10.55 1.73 -4.12
CA GLY A 49 -10.43 2.54 -2.91
C GLY A 49 -10.11 1.73 -1.64
N ALA A 50 -9.72 0.47 -1.78
CA ALA A 50 -9.35 -0.41 -0.68
C ALA A 50 -7.88 -0.25 -0.25
N LEU A 51 -7.04 0.29 -1.15
CA LEU A 51 -5.66 0.67 -0.85
C LEU A 51 -5.41 2.09 -1.35
N ARG A 52 -4.39 2.74 -0.78
CA ARG A 52 -3.85 4.02 -1.24
C ARG A 52 -2.37 3.83 -1.55
N GLU A 53 -1.92 4.37 -2.69
CA GLU A 53 -0.49 4.45 -3.01
C GLU A 53 0.16 5.52 -2.15
N LEU A 54 1.22 5.17 -1.42
CA LEU A 54 1.84 6.03 -0.41
C LEU A 54 3.15 6.68 -0.85
N THR A 55 3.73 6.27 -1.98
CA THR A 55 5.07 6.71 -2.40
C THR A 55 5.10 7.70 -3.55
N GLY A 56 4.06 7.73 -4.40
CA GLY A 56 3.97 8.65 -5.54
C GLY A 56 5.10 8.49 -6.57
N ARG A 57 5.79 7.34 -6.57
CA ARG A 57 6.94 7.05 -7.44
C ARG A 57 6.67 5.80 -8.25
N ASP A 58 6.88 5.92 -9.55
CA ASP A 58 6.49 4.88 -10.52
C ASP A 58 7.23 3.54 -10.30
N THR A 59 8.45 3.59 -9.75
CA THR A 59 9.34 2.42 -9.62
C THR A 59 9.20 1.68 -8.29
N PHE A 60 8.83 2.37 -7.20
CA PHE A 60 8.72 1.82 -5.84
C PHE A 60 7.38 2.22 -5.24
N ARG A 61 6.34 1.44 -5.58
CA ARG A 61 4.98 1.65 -5.06
C ARG A 61 4.80 0.89 -3.75
N LEU A 62 4.51 1.62 -2.67
CA LEU A 62 4.01 1.05 -1.42
C LEU A 62 2.50 1.29 -1.35
N TYR A 63 1.77 0.26 -0.91
CA TYR A 63 0.33 0.30 -0.76
C TYR A 63 -0.05 0.11 0.70
N GLY A 64 -0.92 0.96 1.22
CA GLY A 64 -1.53 0.85 2.56
C GLY A 64 -3.04 1.05 2.50
N VAL A 65 -3.77 0.79 3.59
CA VAL A 65 -5.24 0.80 3.65
C VAL A 65 -5.78 2.18 4.05
#